data_AF-A0A318XKI2-F1
#
_entry.id   AF-A0A318XKI2-F1
#
_cell.length_a   1.000
_cell.length_b   1.000
_cell.length_c   1.000
_cell.angle_alpha   90.00
_cell.angle_beta   90.00
_cell.angle_gamma   90.00
#
_symmetry.space_group_name_H-M   'P 1'
#
loop_
_entity.id
_entity.type
_entity.pdbx_description
1 polymer ?
#
loop_
_entity_poly.entity_id
_entity_poly.type
_entity_poly.pdbx_seq_one_letter_code
_entity_poly.pdbx_strand_id
1 'polypeptide(L)'
;MVLSCIKGEKYIIESYMYGRCDGSIKINSENGREHWDYLKEQDAVYLKKTGLAEVLQKHDAQYINISEEYWSGRCVETEKIKALVEKKFSPLYHQEFYGFIPQRLFEKRHLPMISLAKIKYNVPRVSNFSTLSMKNMFGLIPLPNREKYHGADFEKGLSRSIVNILTVYAAIFKIIGINEGLFQMSVTREPGKNTRKMIWTEYDVIENQGMILGAEDLVTLDGVTNHMIGLDPESRSILKIGEEVFGRWERKEKERIPEAFKQVFAQFL
;
A
#
# COMPACT_ATOMS: atom_id res chain seq x y z
N MET A 1 5.09 15.64 -7.69
CA MET A 1 3.77 16.31 -7.65
C MET A 1 3.16 16.32 -6.25
N VAL A 2 3.05 15.19 -5.54
CA VAL A 2 2.47 15.21 -4.17
C VAL A 2 3.34 16.01 -3.19
N LEU A 3 4.64 15.74 -3.12
CA LEU A 3 5.55 16.44 -2.21
C LEU A 3 5.65 17.96 -2.45
N SER A 4 5.47 18.42 -3.68
CA SER A 4 5.42 19.86 -4.00
C SER A 4 4.18 20.57 -3.47
N CYS A 5 3.09 19.82 -3.19
CA CYS A 5 1.84 20.39 -2.68
C CYS A 5 1.77 20.40 -1.15
N ILE A 6 2.67 19.70 -0.46
CA ILE A 6 2.71 19.64 1.00
C ILE A 6 3.60 20.77 1.51
N LYS A 7 3.08 21.59 2.43
CA LYS A 7 3.86 22.64 3.11
C LYS A 7 4.45 22.09 4.42
N GLY A 8 5.63 22.59 4.81
CA GLY A 8 6.28 22.22 6.07
C GLY A 8 7.09 20.91 5.99
N GLU A 9 7.24 20.27 7.16
CA GLU A 9 7.96 19.00 7.31
C GLU A 9 7.28 17.88 6.52
N LYS A 10 8.06 17.09 5.79
CA LYS A 10 7.57 15.98 4.95
C LYS A 10 8.27 14.70 5.35
N TYR A 11 7.49 13.64 5.52
CA TYR A 11 7.99 12.33 5.90
C TYR A 11 7.52 11.31 4.86
N ILE A 12 8.46 10.58 4.26
CA ILE A 12 8.18 9.39 3.46
C ILE A 12 8.42 8.18 4.34
N ILE A 13 7.43 7.30 4.40
CA ILE A 13 7.41 6.15 5.28
C ILE A 13 7.37 4.91 4.41
N GLU A 14 8.36 4.05 4.58
CA GLU A 14 8.53 2.82 3.83
C GLU A 14 9.06 1.73 4.76
N SER A 15 9.15 0.51 4.27
CA SER A 15 9.93 -0.54 4.91
C SER A 15 10.68 -1.34 3.87
N TYR A 16 11.64 -2.17 4.29
CA TYR A 16 12.38 -2.97 3.33
C TYR A 16 11.46 -3.89 2.53
N MET A 17 11.83 -4.18 1.29
CA MET A 17 11.09 -5.07 0.41
C MET A 17 12.08 -5.88 -0.41
N TYR A 18 12.02 -7.21 -0.35
CA TYR A 18 12.96 -8.08 -1.07
C TYR A 18 12.91 -7.84 -2.59
N GLY A 19 11.76 -7.43 -3.12
CA GLY A 19 11.60 -7.10 -4.55
C GLY A 19 12.36 -5.86 -5.01
N ARG A 20 13.00 -5.10 -4.11
CA ARG A 20 13.90 -3.97 -4.45
C ARG A 20 15.36 -4.40 -4.59
N CYS A 21 15.70 -5.62 -4.16
CA CYS A 21 17.06 -6.15 -4.20
C CYS A 21 17.41 -6.69 -5.59
N ASP A 22 18.71 -6.73 -5.89
CA ASP A 22 19.26 -7.26 -7.14
C ASP A 22 19.17 -8.79 -7.30
N GLY A 23 18.83 -9.50 -6.21
CA GLY A 23 18.65 -10.96 -6.19
C GLY A 23 19.93 -11.75 -5.93
N SER A 24 21.06 -11.10 -5.66
CA SER A 24 22.31 -11.75 -5.24
C SER A 24 22.19 -12.52 -3.92
N ILE A 25 21.33 -12.04 -3.02
CA ILE A 25 20.93 -12.74 -1.80
C ILE A 25 19.42 -12.97 -1.80
N LYS A 26 19.00 -14.22 -1.61
CA LYS A 26 17.58 -14.59 -1.50
C LYS A 26 17.05 -14.26 -0.10
N ILE A 27 16.18 -13.27 -0.02
CA ILE A 27 15.52 -12.87 1.24
C ILE A 27 14.19 -13.60 1.39
N ASN A 28 14.02 -14.28 2.52
CA ASN A 28 12.80 -14.98 2.92
C ASN A 28 12.17 -14.34 4.17
N SER A 29 11.15 -14.96 4.74
CA SER A 29 10.41 -14.44 5.90
C SER A 29 11.19 -14.44 7.22
N GLU A 30 12.36 -15.08 7.26
CA GLU A 30 13.12 -15.37 8.48
C GLU A 30 14.51 -14.72 8.47
N ASN A 31 15.21 -14.72 7.33
CA ASN A 31 16.60 -14.26 7.23
C ASN A 31 16.77 -12.75 6.99
N GLY A 32 15.66 -12.00 6.89
CA GLY A 32 15.72 -10.56 6.57
C GLY A 32 16.58 -9.75 7.54
N ARG A 33 16.53 -10.08 8.84
CA ARG A 33 17.33 -9.40 9.88
C ARG A 33 18.83 -9.76 9.81
N GLU A 34 19.16 -10.97 9.39
CA GLU A 34 20.56 -11.41 9.23
C GLU A 34 21.25 -10.68 8.08
N HIS A 35 20.49 -10.29 7.06
CA HIS A 35 20.96 -9.56 5.88
C HIS A 35 20.61 -8.06 5.95
N TRP A 36 20.59 -7.49 7.14
CA TRP A 36 20.19 -6.10 7.35
C TRP A 36 21.05 -5.11 6.55
N ASP A 37 22.38 -5.21 6.61
CA ASP A 37 23.28 -4.30 5.88
C ASP A 37 23.09 -4.40 4.36
N TYR A 38 22.89 -5.61 3.84
CA TYR A 38 22.56 -5.83 2.43
C TYR A 38 21.23 -5.15 2.05
N LEU A 39 20.17 -5.31 2.85
CA LEU A 39 18.88 -4.66 2.57
C LEU A 39 18.99 -3.12 2.57
N LYS A 40 19.81 -2.57 3.47
CA LYS A 40 20.10 -1.13 3.55
C LYS A 40 20.79 -0.62 2.29
N GLU A 41 21.83 -1.34 1.84
CA GLU A 41 22.53 -1.01 0.61
C GLU A 41 21.59 -1.08 -0.60
N GLN A 42 20.79 -2.15 -0.72
CA GLN A 42 19.87 -2.35 -1.84
C GLN A 42 18.75 -1.30 -1.88
N ASP A 43 18.21 -0.87 -0.74
CA ASP A 43 17.22 0.21 -0.70
C ASP A 43 17.85 1.54 -1.15
N ALA A 44 19.09 1.84 -0.74
CA ALA A 44 19.81 3.03 -1.20
C ALA A 44 20.07 3.00 -2.72
N VAL A 45 20.49 1.85 -3.26
CA VAL A 45 20.67 1.64 -4.71
C VAL A 45 19.35 1.82 -5.44
N TYR A 46 18.26 1.25 -4.92
CA TYR A 46 16.92 1.38 -5.50
C TYR A 46 16.45 2.84 -5.53
N LEU A 47 16.57 3.57 -4.41
CA LEU A 47 16.18 4.98 -4.32
C LEU A 47 16.95 5.85 -5.32
N LYS A 48 18.26 5.60 -5.49
CA LYS A 48 19.08 6.30 -6.48
C LYS A 48 18.67 5.94 -7.91
N LYS A 49 18.55 4.64 -8.23
CA LYS A 49 18.22 4.16 -9.58
C LYS A 49 16.85 4.64 -10.06
N THR A 50 15.88 4.75 -9.16
CA THR A 50 14.52 5.20 -9.47
C THR A 50 14.34 6.71 -9.47
N GLY A 51 15.39 7.45 -9.09
CA GLY A 51 15.37 8.90 -8.89
C GLY A 51 14.59 9.39 -7.67
N LEU A 52 14.10 8.46 -6.83
CA LEU A 52 13.42 8.81 -5.58
C LEU A 52 14.36 9.55 -4.61
N ALA A 53 15.66 9.21 -4.60
CA ALA A 53 16.65 9.92 -3.78
C ALA A 53 16.70 11.41 -4.13
N GLU A 54 16.73 11.77 -5.42
CA GLU A 54 16.73 13.17 -5.85
C GLU A 54 15.40 13.86 -5.54
N VAL A 55 14.28 13.16 -5.69
CA VAL A 55 12.96 13.70 -5.33
C VAL A 55 12.88 14.00 -3.83
N LEU A 56 13.35 13.11 -2.97
CA LEU A 56 13.37 13.30 -1.52
C LEU A 56 14.23 14.52 -1.14
N GLN A 57 15.45 14.60 -1.70
CA GLN A 57 16.37 15.70 -1.46
C GLN A 57 15.79 17.05 -1.93
N LYS A 58 15.25 17.09 -3.16
CA LYS A 58 14.64 18.30 -3.75
C LYS A 58 13.53 18.88 -2.88
N HIS A 59 12.80 18.03 -2.16
CA HIS A 59 11.64 18.43 -1.37
C HIS A 59 11.90 18.50 0.14
N ASP A 60 13.15 18.33 0.56
CA ASP A 60 13.56 18.23 1.97
C ASP A 60 12.67 17.23 2.75
N ALA A 61 12.43 16.08 2.13
CA ALA A 61 11.60 15.03 2.69
C ALA A 61 12.46 14.03 3.47
N GLN A 62 12.08 13.78 4.72
CA GLN A 62 12.75 12.81 5.58
C GLN A 62 12.24 11.40 5.28
N TYR A 63 13.14 10.44 5.20
CA TYR A 63 12.81 9.03 4.98
C TYR A 63 12.82 8.27 6.30
N ILE A 64 11.69 7.64 6.66
CA ILE A 64 11.56 6.78 7.83
C ILE A 64 11.34 5.35 7.33
N ASN A 65 12.34 4.49 7.54
CA ASN A 65 12.23 3.08 7.24
C ASN A 65 11.76 2.31 8.50
N ILE A 66 10.55 1.76 8.47
CA ILE A 66 9.95 1.07 9.61
C ILE A 66 10.73 -0.20 9.98
N SER A 67 11.33 -0.89 9.01
CA SER A 67 12.20 -2.05 9.30
C SER A 67 13.42 -1.65 10.14
N GLU A 68 14.06 -0.52 9.84
CA GLU A 68 15.17 0.00 10.65
C GLU A 68 14.76 0.27 12.09
N GLU A 69 13.63 0.96 12.28
CA GLU A 69 13.13 1.34 13.59
C GLU A 69 12.73 0.10 14.40
N TYR A 70 12.01 -0.84 13.78
CA TYR A 70 11.58 -2.08 14.40
C TYR A 70 12.77 -2.97 14.80
N TRP A 71 13.73 -3.22 13.90
CA TRP A 71 14.88 -4.07 14.21
C TRP A 71 15.86 -3.46 15.21
N SER A 72 15.84 -2.12 15.33
CA SER A 72 16.58 -1.41 16.37
C SER A 72 15.87 -1.34 17.71
N GLY A 73 14.65 -1.88 17.83
CA GLY A 73 13.86 -1.79 19.07
C GLY A 73 13.34 -0.38 19.38
N ARG A 74 13.28 0.53 18.39
CA ARG A 74 12.80 1.92 18.54
C ARG A 74 11.29 2.05 18.27
N CYS A 75 10.52 1.06 18.72
CA CYS A 75 9.06 1.06 18.62
C CYS A 75 8.42 1.56 19.91
N VAL A 76 7.18 2.05 19.78
CA VAL A 76 6.31 2.29 20.93
C VAL A 76 5.98 0.96 21.60
N GLU A 77 5.78 0.99 22.91
CA GLU A 77 5.31 -0.18 23.68
C GLU A 77 4.04 -0.79 23.07
N THR A 78 4.08 -2.11 22.86
CA THR A 78 2.99 -2.89 22.25
C THR A 78 1.65 -2.67 22.94
N GLU A 79 1.62 -2.70 24.28
CA GLU A 79 0.38 -2.55 25.06
C GLU A 79 -0.24 -1.16 24.89
N LYS A 80 0.58 -0.12 24.70
CA LYS A 80 0.10 1.23 24.43
C LYS A 80 -0.56 1.32 23.06
N ILE A 81 0.02 0.71 22.03
CA ILE A 81 -0.58 0.67 20.70
C ILE A 81 -1.86 -0.18 20.70
N LYS A 82 -1.83 -1.34 21.35
CA LYS A 82 -3.00 -2.21 21.53
C LYS A 82 -4.16 -1.46 22.17
N ALA A 83 -3.93 -0.76 23.28
CA ALA A 83 -4.97 0.03 23.96
C ALA A 83 -5.55 1.14 23.06
N LEU A 84 -4.73 1.77 22.21
CA LEU A 84 -5.22 2.79 21.27
C LEU A 84 -6.08 2.18 20.15
N VAL A 85 -5.69 1.02 19.63
CA VAL A 85 -6.44 0.31 18.59
C VAL A 85 -7.76 -0.21 19.15
N GLU A 86 -7.71 -0.94 20.26
CA GLU A 86 -8.88 -1.63 20.84
C GLU A 86 -9.89 -0.66 21.46
N LYS A 87 -9.52 0.61 21.68
CA LYS A 87 -10.46 1.68 22.01
C LYS A 87 -11.40 2.04 20.85
N LYS A 88 -10.97 1.81 19.60
CA LYS A 88 -11.69 2.22 18.38
C LYS A 88 -12.19 1.03 17.54
N PHE A 89 -11.48 -0.08 17.60
CA PHE A 89 -11.68 -1.25 16.74
C PHE A 89 -11.66 -2.53 17.57
N SER A 90 -12.11 -3.64 17.00
CA SER A 90 -11.94 -4.96 17.63
C SER A 90 -10.46 -5.39 17.68
N PRO A 91 -10.10 -6.30 18.60
CA PRO A 91 -8.75 -6.87 18.64
C PRO A 91 -8.31 -7.42 17.28
N LEU A 92 -7.03 -7.20 16.94
CA LEU A 92 -6.46 -7.66 15.68
C LEU A 92 -6.35 -9.19 15.62
N TYR A 93 -6.38 -9.73 14.42
CA TYR A 93 -6.01 -11.12 14.17
C TYR A 93 -4.48 -11.31 14.30
N HIS A 94 -3.69 -10.39 13.74
CA HIS A 94 -2.23 -10.35 13.89
C HIS A 94 -1.84 -9.46 15.07
N GLN A 95 -1.84 -10.05 16.27
CA GLN A 95 -1.52 -9.34 17.51
C GLN A 95 -0.11 -8.72 17.48
N GLU A 96 0.83 -9.30 16.73
CA GLU A 96 2.18 -8.76 16.61
C GLU A 96 2.23 -7.40 15.91
N PHE A 97 1.19 -7.00 15.17
CA PHE A 97 1.15 -5.72 14.46
C PHE A 97 1.10 -4.52 15.41
N TYR A 98 0.67 -4.71 16.67
CA TYR A 98 0.73 -3.68 17.70
C TYR A 98 2.19 -3.25 18.00
N GLY A 99 3.18 -4.12 17.77
CA GLY A 99 4.59 -3.83 18.03
C GLY A 99 5.34 -3.16 16.87
N PHE A 100 4.66 -2.83 15.77
CA PHE A 100 5.33 -2.35 14.54
C PHE A 100 5.45 -0.83 14.43
N ILE A 101 4.94 -0.06 15.38
CA ILE A 101 4.87 1.40 15.26
C ILE A 101 6.15 2.05 15.80
N PRO A 102 6.96 2.71 14.95
CA PRO A 102 8.14 3.43 15.40
C PRO A 102 7.79 4.59 16.33
N GLN A 103 8.62 4.83 17.34
CA GLN A 103 8.44 5.95 18.26
C GLN A 103 8.44 7.30 17.52
N ARG A 104 9.42 7.51 16.64
CA ARG A 104 9.53 8.74 15.83
C ARG A 104 8.31 9.00 14.96
N LEU A 105 7.68 7.94 14.45
CA LEU A 105 6.45 8.06 13.66
C LEU A 105 5.25 8.40 14.57
N PHE A 106 5.14 7.73 15.72
CA PHE A 106 4.08 7.99 16.70
C PHE A 106 4.10 9.41 17.26
N GLU A 107 5.27 10.03 17.43
CA GLU A 107 5.41 11.43 17.82
C GLU A 107 4.78 12.39 16.80
N LYS A 108 4.69 11.98 15.53
CA LYS A 108 4.09 12.73 14.43
C LYS A 108 2.61 12.41 14.19
N ARG A 109 1.93 11.66 15.08
CA ARG A 109 0.50 11.27 14.96
C ARG A 109 -0.51 12.41 14.83
N HIS A 110 -0.10 13.65 15.13
CA HIS A 110 -0.91 14.84 14.93
C HIS A 110 -0.96 15.30 13.47
N LEU A 111 -0.05 14.79 12.62
CA LEU A 111 -0.03 15.06 11.18
C LEU A 111 -0.92 14.05 10.44
N PRO A 112 -1.53 14.44 9.30
CA PRO A 112 -2.20 13.49 8.43
C PRO A 112 -1.20 12.53 7.78
N MET A 113 -1.61 11.28 7.58
CA MET A 113 -0.86 10.28 6.82
C MET A 113 -1.49 10.10 5.45
N ILE A 114 -0.68 10.13 4.39
CA ILE A 114 -1.17 9.90 3.02
C ILE A 114 -0.79 8.49 2.59
N SER A 115 -1.78 7.65 2.28
CA SER A 115 -1.56 6.40 1.55
C SER A 115 -1.56 6.69 0.05
N LEU A 116 -0.37 6.95 -0.50
CA LEU A 116 -0.18 7.23 -1.92
C LEU A 116 0.07 5.92 -2.68
N ALA A 117 -0.95 5.43 -3.38
CA ALA A 117 -0.89 4.18 -4.13
C ALA A 117 -0.87 4.43 -5.64
N LYS A 118 0.05 3.76 -6.33
CA LYS A 118 -0.03 3.59 -7.79
C LYS A 118 -1.13 2.58 -8.11
N ILE A 119 -2.00 2.92 -9.06
CA ILE A 119 -3.05 2.01 -9.50
C ILE A 119 -2.42 0.87 -10.32
N LYS A 120 -2.52 -0.34 -9.78
CA LYS A 120 -2.12 -1.57 -10.46
C LYS A 120 -3.25 -2.58 -10.36
N TYR A 121 -3.56 -3.28 -11.44
CA TYR A 121 -4.66 -4.24 -11.43
C TYR A 121 -4.48 -5.34 -12.46
N ASN A 122 -5.21 -6.44 -12.25
CA ASN A 122 -5.36 -7.49 -13.23
C ASN A 122 -6.68 -7.28 -13.96
N VAL A 123 -6.74 -7.54 -15.26
CA VAL A 123 -8.03 -7.53 -15.98
C VAL A 123 -8.95 -8.61 -15.40
N PRO A 124 -10.29 -8.43 -15.43
CA PRO A 124 -11.23 -9.39 -14.82
C PRO A 124 -11.04 -10.85 -15.23
N ARG A 125 -10.58 -11.09 -16.47
CA ARG A 125 -10.32 -12.44 -17.01
C ARG A 125 -9.10 -13.14 -16.39
N VAL A 126 -8.22 -12.40 -15.72
CA VAL A 126 -7.03 -12.93 -15.04
C VAL A 126 -7.33 -13.14 -13.55
N SER A 127 -7.68 -12.06 -12.86
CA SER A 127 -8.19 -12.11 -11.49
C SER A 127 -8.80 -10.77 -11.12
N ASN A 128 -9.61 -10.75 -10.07
CA ASN A 128 -10.16 -9.50 -9.55
C ASN A 128 -9.15 -8.76 -8.63
N PHE A 129 -7.84 -8.87 -8.84
CA PHE A 129 -6.85 -8.29 -7.94
C PHE A 129 -6.45 -6.87 -8.36
N SER A 130 -6.31 -5.97 -7.39
CA SER A 130 -5.77 -4.62 -7.58
C SER A 130 -5.02 -4.14 -6.35
N THR A 131 -3.99 -3.32 -6.59
CA THR A 131 -3.21 -2.62 -5.57
C THR A 131 -3.61 -1.16 -5.58
N LEU A 132 -4.23 -0.74 -4.48
CA LEU A 132 -4.80 0.59 -4.26
C LEU A 132 -4.44 1.06 -2.83
N SER A 133 -5.09 2.11 -2.34
CA SER A 133 -4.75 2.83 -1.10
C SER A 133 -4.77 1.94 0.16
N MET A 134 -5.73 1.01 0.30
CA MET A 134 -5.74 0.08 1.42
C MET A 134 -4.58 -0.92 1.31
N LYS A 135 -4.37 -1.51 0.13
CA LYS A 135 -3.29 -2.47 -0.13
C LYS A 135 -1.91 -1.86 0.10
N ASN A 136 -1.74 -0.58 -0.20
CA ASN A 136 -0.48 0.15 0.00
C ASN A 136 0.00 0.12 1.45
N MET A 137 -0.91 0.07 2.42
CA MET A 137 -0.58 -0.04 3.85
C MET A 137 0.13 -1.34 4.23
N PHE A 138 0.00 -2.40 3.41
CA PHE A 138 0.73 -3.65 3.60
C PHE A 138 2.25 -3.45 3.57
N GLY A 139 2.71 -2.43 2.83
CA GLY A 139 4.12 -2.05 2.77
C GLY A 139 4.67 -1.50 4.08
N LEU A 140 3.84 -1.26 5.10
CA LEU A 140 4.26 -0.77 6.41
C LEU A 140 4.54 -1.90 7.43
N ILE A 141 4.36 -3.16 7.02
CA ILE A 141 4.83 -4.31 7.82
C ILE A 141 6.36 -4.37 7.71
N PRO A 142 7.12 -4.36 8.83
CA PRO A 142 8.57 -4.14 8.85
C PRO A 142 9.40 -5.37 8.43
N LEU A 143 8.81 -6.32 7.71
CA LEU A 143 9.49 -7.51 7.22
C LEU A 143 9.69 -7.43 5.71
N PRO A 144 10.91 -7.67 5.21
CA PRO A 144 11.23 -7.52 3.78
C PRO A 144 10.45 -8.49 2.91
N ASN A 145 10.22 -9.72 3.38
CA ASN A 145 9.31 -10.69 2.79
C ASN A 145 8.08 -10.88 3.69
N ARG A 146 6.91 -10.66 3.10
CA ARG A 146 5.60 -10.66 3.78
C ARG A 146 4.71 -11.84 3.36
N GLU A 147 5.27 -12.86 2.69
CA GLU A 147 4.49 -14.01 2.19
C GLU A 147 3.77 -14.76 3.30
N LYS A 148 4.33 -14.81 4.52
CA LYS A 148 3.66 -15.40 5.68
C LYS A 148 2.32 -14.73 6.04
N TYR A 149 2.11 -13.49 5.59
CA TYR A 149 0.88 -12.73 5.77
C TYR A 149 -0.10 -12.88 4.59
N HIS A 150 0.17 -13.78 3.64
CA HIS A 150 -0.79 -14.08 2.58
C HIS A 150 -1.82 -15.14 3.03
N GLY A 151 -1.51 -15.93 4.07
CA GLY A 151 -2.36 -17.00 4.57
C GLY A 151 -2.53 -18.17 3.59
N ALA A 152 -3.26 -19.21 4.01
CA ALA A 152 -3.52 -20.39 3.18
C ALA A 152 -4.53 -20.12 2.05
N ASP A 153 -5.59 -19.36 2.34
CA ASP A 153 -6.44 -18.72 1.34
C ASP A 153 -5.81 -17.36 1.02
N PHE A 154 -5.09 -17.28 -0.10
CA PHE A 154 -4.29 -16.11 -0.46
C PHE A 154 -5.10 -14.82 -0.40
N GLU A 155 -6.31 -14.81 -0.98
CA GLU A 155 -7.13 -13.59 -1.04
C GLU A 155 -7.62 -13.18 0.34
N LYS A 156 -8.14 -14.11 1.15
CA LYS A 156 -8.66 -13.77 2.48
C LYS A 156 -7.56 -13.47 3.48
N GLY A 157 -6.49 -14.26 3.49
CA GLY A 157 -5.36 -14.08 4.39
C GLY A 157 -4.67 -12.74 4.15
N LEU A 158 -4.31 -12.48 2.90
CA LEU A 158 -3.71 -11.20 2.50
C LEU A 158 -4.61 -10.01 2.82
N SER A 159 -5.90 -10.11 2.49
CA SER A 159 -6.89 -9.06 2.79
C SER A 159 -6.99 -8.77 4.27
N ARG A 160 -6.99 -9.81 5.12
CA ARG A 160 -7.03 -9.66 6.57
C ARG A 160 -5.77 -8.98 7.11
N SER A 161 -4.58 -9.38 6.64
CA SER A 161 -3.34 -8.73 7.07
C SER A 161 -3.26 -7.27 6.63
N ILE A 162 -3.74 -6.95 5.42
CA ILE A 162 -3.84 -5.56 4.96
C ILE A 162 -4.75 -4.75 5.87
N VAL A 163 -5.96 -5.25 6.14
CA VAL A 163 -6.91 -4.54 6.99
C VAL A 163 -6.36 -4.39 8.40
N ASN A 164 -5.76 -5.43 8.99
CA ASN A 164 -5.16 -5.36 10.32
C ASN A 164 -4.05 -4.30 10.43
N ILE A 165 -3.11 -4.23 9.48
CA ILE A 165 -2.07 -3.19 9.56
C ILE A 165 -2.68 -1.80 9.34
N LEU A 166 -3.63 -1.65 8.41
CA LEU A 166 -4.37 -0.40 8.22
C LEU A 166 -5.11 0.00 9.52
N THR A 167 -5.72 -0.93 10.26
CA THR A 167 -6.39 -0.67 11.53
C THR A 167 -5.44 -0.07 12.56
N VAL A 168 -4.21 -0.57 12.67
CA VAL A 168 -3.19 0.01 13.57
C VAL A 168 -2.93 1.47 13.22
N TYR A 169 -2.66 1.75 11.94
CA TYR A 169 -2.36 3.11 11.49
C TYR A 169 -3.59 4.03 11.59
N ALA A 170 -4.80 3.56 11.27
CA ALA A 170 -6.04 4.34 11.36
C ALA A 170 -6.43 4.66 12.81
N ALA A 171 -5.99 3.84 13.78
CA ALA A 171 -6.18 4.17 15.19
C ALA A 171 -5.31 5.36 15.63
N ILE A 172 -4.17 5.58 14.97
CA ILE A 172 -3.14 6.55 15.38
C ILE A 172 -3.21 7.83 14.53
N PHE A 173 -3.43 7.71 13.23
CA PHE A 173 -3.37 8.81 12.26
C PHE A 173 -4.72 9.08 11.61
N LYS A 174 -4.93 10.32 11.19
CA LYS A 174 -5.92 10.63 10.14
C LYS A 174 -5.33 10.23 8.79
N ILE A 175 -5.88 9.21 8.15
CA ILE A 175 -5.37 8.70 6.87
C ILE A 175 -6.15 9.32 5.71
N ILE A 176 -5.43 9.72 4.67
CA ILE A 176 -5.97 10.18 3.39
C ILE A 176 -5.43 9.24 2.32
N GLY A 177 -6.31 8.58 1.59
CA GLY A 177 -5.94 7.73 0.46
C GLY A 177 -5.80 8.55 -0.82
N ILE A 178 -4.81 8.22 -1.65
CA ILE A 178 -4.67 8.71 -3.02
C ILE A 178 -4.38 7.53 -3.93
N ASN A 179 -5.25 7.26 -4.90
CA ASN A 179 -5.03 6.30 -5.98
C ASN A 179 -4.63 7.07 -7.24
N GLU A 180 -3.39 6.85 -7.72
CA GLU A 180 -2.81 7.60 -8.83
C GLU A 180 -2.46 6.72 -10.02
N GLY A 181 -2.98 7.13 -11.18
CA GLY A 181 -2.70 6.64 -12.52
C GLY A 181 -2.58 7.80 -13.51
N LEU A 182 -1.93 8.90 -13.09
CA LEU A 182 -1.87 10.14 -13.87
C LEU A 182 -1.10 9.91 -15.18
N PHE A 183 0.12 9.41 -15.06
CA PHE A 183 1.01 9.18 -16.20
C PHE A 183 1.07 7.71 -16.61
N GLN A 184 1.03 6.79 -15.64
CA GLN A 184 1.22 5.37 -15.88
C GLN A 184 0.46 4.54 -14.86
N MET A 185 -0.18 3.47 -15.35
CA MET A 185 -0.81 2.40 -14.58
C MET A 185 -0.24 1.06 -15.05
N SER A 186 -0.06 0.11 -14.13
CA SER A 186 0.34 -1.25 -14.49
C SER A 186 -0.88 -2.15 -14.57
N VAL A 187 -1.02 -2.88 -15.68
CA VAL A 187 -2.11 -3.83 -15.87
C VAL A 187 -1.57 -5.21 -16.19
N THR A 188 -2.09 -6.24 -15.53
CA THR A 188 -1.81 -7.63 -15.90
C THR A 188 -2.92 -8.12 -16.82
N ARG A 189 -2.56 -8.45 -18.05
CA ARG A 189 -3.45 -9.08 -19.04
C ARG A 189 -3.26 -10.60 -19.04
N GLU A 190 -4.07 -11.29 -19.84
CA GLU A 190 -3.96 -12.74 -20.00
C GLU A 190 -2.55 -13.16 -20.46
N PRO A 191 -2.09 -14.39 -20.11
CA PRO A 191 -0.78 -14.88 -20.49
C PRO A 191 -0.49 -14.69 -22.00
N GLY A 192 0.72 -14.20 -22.32
CA GLY A 192 1.14 -13.94 -23.69
C GLY A 192 0.67 -12.59 -24.28
N LYS A 193 -0.15 -11.82 -23.58
CA LYS A 193 -0.58 -10.47 -24.02
C LYS A 193 0.20 -9.32 -23.38
N ASN A 194 1.05 -9.62 -22.40
CA ASN A 194 1.83 -8.63 -21.67
C ASN A 194 3.17 -8.36 -22.37
N THR A 195 3.62 -7.11 -22.37
CA THR A 195 4.87 -6.70 -23.04
C THR A 195 6.07 -6.61 -22.09
N ARG A 196 5.84 -6.63 -20.78
CA ARG A 196 6.87 -6.51 -19.75
C ARG A 196 6.85 -7.69 -18.79
N LYS A 197 8.03 -8.01 -18.24
CA LYS A 197 8.23 -9.14 -17.32
C LYS A 197 8.95 -8.69 -16.05
N MET A 198 8.40 -9.10 -14.92
CA MET A 198 9.01 -9.08 -13.59
C MET A 198 9.23 -10.51 -13.11
N ILE A 199 10.01 -10.69 -12.04
CA ILE A 199 10.36 -12.01 -11.48
C ILE A 199 9.11 -12.84 -11.15
N TRP A 200 8.01 -12.22 -10.75
CA TRP A 200 6.78 -12.88 -10.29
C TRP A 200 5.54 -12.62 -11.15
N THR A 201 5.63 -11.80 -12.21
CA THR A 201 4.46 -11.48 -13.04
C THR A 201 4.84 -10.88 -14.40
N GLU A 202 3.95 -10.98 -15.37
CA GLU A 202 4.04 -10.25 -16.64
C GLU A 202 2.95 -9.19 -16.65
N TYR A 203 3.27 -8.00 -17.16
CA TYR A 203 2.35 -6.87 -17.12
C TYR A 203 2.55 -5.97 -18.34
N ASP A 204 1.61 -5.07 -18.52
CA ASP A 204 1.61 -4.02 -19.51
C ASP A 204 1.50 -2.66 -18.79
N VAL A 205 1.84 -1.58 -19.49
CA VAL A 205 1.76 -0.22 -18.95
C VAL A 205 0.76 0.56 -19.77
N ILE A 206 -0.27 1.06 -19.09
CA ILE A 206 -1.22 1.99 -19.67
C ILE A 206 -0.75 3.40 -19.35
N GLU A 207 -0.56 4.23 -20.37
CA GLU A 207 -0.04 5.58 -20.22
C GLU A 207 -1.15 6.63 -20.25
N ASN A 208 -0.87 7.78 -19.62
CA ASN A 208 -1.61 9.04 -19.73
C ASN A 208 -3.11 8.92 -19.48
N GLN A 209 -3.51 8.12 -18.48
CA GLN A 209 -4.92 7.95 -18.11
C GLN A 209 -5.51 9.17 -17.40
N GLY A 210 -4.65 10.08 -16.90
CA GLY A 210 -5.12 11.32 -16.28
C GLY A 210 -5.82 11.13 -14.93
N MET A 211 -5.66 9.96 -14.31
CA MET A 211 -6.52 9.54 -13.20
C MET A 211 -5.87 9.77 -11.84
N ILE A 212 -6.56 10.52 -10.98
CA ILE A 212 -6.22 10.69 -9.56
C ILE A 212 -7.52 10.70 -8.78
N LEU A 213 -7.64 9.80 -7.80
CA LEU A 213 -8.72 9.80 -6.84
C LEU A 213 -8.15 9.97 -5.45
N GLY A 214 -8.88 10.67 -4.57
CA GLY A 214 -8.50 10.77 -3.17
C GLY A 214 -9.71 10.93 -2.26
N ALA A 215 -9.63 10.32 -1.07
CA ALA A 215 -10.66 10.42 -0.04
C ALA A 215 -10.07 10.11 1.34
N GLU A 216 -10.79 10.48 2.39
CA GLU A 216 -10.48 10.09 3.78
C GLU A 216 -11.03 8.71 4.12
N ASP A 217 -12.07 8.27 3.43
CA ASP A 217 -12.58 6.90 3.49
C ASP A 217 -11.91 6.03 2.41
N LEU A 218 -10.96 5.20 2.85
CA LEU A 218 -10.19 4.33 1.97
C LEU A 218 -11.03 3.18 1.40
N VAL A 219 -12.08 2.73 2.09
CA VAL A 219 -12.95 1.65 1.58
C VAL A 219 -13.78 2.17 0.41
N THR A 220 -14.34 3.38 0.55
CA THR A 220 -15.03 4.08 -0.56
C THR A 220 -14.08 4.42 -1.70
N LEU A 221 -12.90 4.97 -1.40
CA LEU A 221 -11.89 5.26 -2.43
C LEU A 221 -11.54 4.03 -3.26
N ASP A 222 -11.21 2.92 -2.61
CA ASP A 222 -10.82 1.70 -3.30
C ASP A 222 -12.02 1.03 -3.99
N GLY A 223 -13.22 1.08 -3.42
CA GLY A 223 -14.46 0.58 -4.04
C GLY A 223 -14.81 1.30 -5.34
N VAL A 224 -14.79 2.64 -5.32
CA VAL A 224 -14.99 3.49 -6.49
C VAL A 224 -13.89 3.27 -7.52
N THR A 225 -12.63 3.22 -7.10
CA THR A 225 -11.49 3.01 -8.02
C THR A 225 -11.56 1.65 -8.71
N ASN A 226 -11.90 0.57 -7.98
CA ASN A 226 -12.11 -0.76 -8.58
C ASN A 226 -13.22 -0.72 -9.64
N HIS A 227 -14.34 -0.08 -9.33
CA HIS A 227 -15.43 0.06 -10.30
C HIS A 227 -14.99 0.81 -11.57
N MET A 228 -14.22 1.90 -11.42
CA MET A 228 -13.71 2.66 -12.56
C MET A 228 -12.83 1.82 -13.48
N ILE A 229 -11.94 1.00 -12.91
CA ILE A 229 -11.03 0.15 -13.70
C ILE A 229 -11.69 -1.15 -14.19
N GLY A 230 -13.03 -1.25 -14.11
CA GLY A 230 -13.81 -2.38 -14.62
C GLY A 230 -13.78 -3.62 -13.73
N LEU A 231 -13.30 -3.50 -12.49
CA LEU A 231 -13.35 -4.56 -11.49
C LEU A 231 -14.65 -4.48 -10.67
N ASP A 232 -15.15 -5.63 -10.25
CA ASP A 232 -16.29 -5.69 -9.34
C ASP A 232 -15.80 -5.52 -7.89
N PRO A 233 -16.13 -4.39 -7.22
CA PRO A 233 -15.73 -4.19 -5.83
C PRO A 233 -16.42 -5.18 -4.87
N GLU A 234 -17.63 -5.67 -5.19
CA GLU A 234 -18.39 -6.55 -4.29
C GLU A 234 -17.80 -7.97 -4.21
N SER A 235 -16.92 -8.36 -5.12
CA SER A 235 -16.20 -9.64 -5.06
C SER A 235 -14.82 -9.54 -4.39
N ARG A 236 -14.40 -8.36 -3.92
CA ARG A 236 -13.09 -8.14 -3.29
C ARG A 236 -13.11 -8.45 -1.79
N SER A 237 -12.32 -9.45 -1.38
CA SER A 237 -12.14 -9.81 0.03
C SER A 237 -11.64 -8.64 0.89
N ILE A 238 -10.70 -7.83 0.37
CA ILE A 238 -10.18 -6.64 1.08
C ILE A 238 -11.26 -5.59 1.35
N LEU A 239 -12.18 -5.37 0.42
CA LEU A 239 -13.28 -4.42 0.61
C LEU A 239 -14.31 -4.96 1.59
N LYS A 240 -14.66 -6.25 1.51
CA LYS A 240 -15.58 -6.89 2.47
C LYS A 240 -15.08 -6.79 3.91
N ILE A 241 -13.82 -7.18 4.14
CA ILE A 241 -13.20 -7.10 5.47
C ILE A 241 -13.01 -5.63 5.88
N GLY A 242 -12.70 -4.75 4.92
CA GLY A 242 -12.64 -3.30 5.14
C GLY A 242 -13.97 -2.73 5.63
N GLU A 243 -15.09 -3.10 5.00
CA GLU A 243 -16.43 -2.65 5.39
C GLU A 243 -16.80 -3.08 6.81
N GLU A 244 -16.41 -4.30 7.20
CA GLU A 244 -16.63 -4.82 8.56
C GLU A 244 -15.90 -4.00 9.63
N VAL A 245 -14.73 -3.42 9.31
CA VAL A 245 -13.88 -2.73 10.28
C VAL A 245 -14.03 -1.21 10.25
N PHE A 246 -14.15 -0.61 9.05
CA PHE A 246 -14.14 0.84 8.86
C PHE A 246 -15.51 1.41 8.48
N GLY A 247 -16.51 0.55 8.26
CA GLY A 247 -17.84 0.94 7.81
C GLY A 247 -18.04 0.71 6.31
N ARG A 248 -19.32 0.59 5.92
CA ARG A 248 -19.72 0.32 4.54
C ARG A 248 -19.32 1.46 3.62
N TRP A 249 -18.90 1.11 2.41
CA TRP A 249 -18.55 2.12 1.42
C TRP A 249 -19.78 2.69 0.73
N GLU A 250 -19.72 3.97 0.37
CA GLU A 250 -20.84 4.75 -0.17
C GLU A 250 -21.09 4.40 -1.64
N ARG A 251 -21.90 3.39 -1.89
CA ARG A 251 -22.18 2.84 -3.23
C ARG A 251 -22.66 3.89 -4.25
N LYS A 252 -23.37 4.92 -3.79
CA LYS A 252 -23.86 6.05 -4.61
C LYS A 252 -22.74 6.88 -5.21
N GLU A 253 -21.54 6.87 -4.63
CA GLU A 253 -20.39 7.61 -5.18
C GLU A 253 -19.97 7.09 -6.56
N LYS A 254 -20.28 5.82 -6.91
CA LYS A 254 -20.09 5.30 -8.27
C LYS A 254 -20.87 6.09 -9.32
N GLU A 255 -22.03 6.62 -8.95
CA GLU A 255 -22.90 7.36 -9.89
C GLU A 255 -22.31 8.73 -10.25
N ARG A 256 -21.37 9.23 -9.44
CA ARG A 256 -20.68 10.51 -9.66
C ARG A 256 -19.48 10.40 -10.61
N ILE A 257 -19.14 9.21 -11.07
CA ILE A 257 -18.04 9.00 -12.03
C ILE A 257 -18.47 9.59 -13.38
N PRO A 258 -17.74 10.57 -13.95
CA PRO A 258 -18.07 11.15 -15.23
C PRO A 258 -18.07 10.09 -16.34
N GLU A 259 -19.05 10.16 -17.25
CA GLU A 259 -19.22 9.18 -18.33
C GLU A 259 -17.96 9.05 -19.21
N ALA A 260 -17.23 10.16 -19.39
CA ALA A 260 -15.95 10.19 -20.11
C ALA A 260 -14.90 9.21 -19.53
N PHE A 261 -14.92 8.95 -18.22
CA PHE A 261 -14.01 7.99 -17.60
C PHE A 261 -14.45 6.53 -17.77
N LYS A 262 -15.76 6.27 -17.93
CA LYS A 262 -16.26 4.90 -18.13
C LYS A 262 -15.81 4.31 -19.46
N GLN A 263 -15.67 5.16 -20.50
CA GLN A 263 -15.22 4.75 -21.83
C GLN A 263 -13.73 4.37 -21.87
N VAL A 264 -12.90 5.00 -21.03
CA VAL A 264 -11.44 4.79 -20.99
C VAL A 264 -11.06 3.36 -20.56
N PHE A 265 -11.89 2.69 -19.75
CA PHE A 265 -11.60 1.34 -19.27
C PHE A 265 -12.31 0.24 -20.06
N ALA A 266 -13.35 0.58 -20.83
CA ALA A 266 -14.02 -0.36 -21.73
C ALA A 266 -13.08 -0.94 -22.79
N GLN A 267 -12.05 -0.19 -23.21
CA GLN A 267 -11.03 -0.68 -24.16
C GLN A 267 -10.09 -1.76 -23.61
N PHE A 268 -10.15 -2.03 -22.30
CA PHE A 268 -9.28 -3.01 -21.62
C PHE A 268 -10.04 -4.23 -21.07
N LEU A 269 -11.37 -4.28 -21.23
CA LEU A 269 -12.27 -5.39 -20.85
C LEU A 269 -12.52 -6.36 -22.01
#